data_AF-A0AAV4PZU6-F1
#
_entry.id   AF-A0AAV4PZU6-F1
#
_cell.length_a   1.000
_cell.length_b   1.000
_cell.length_c   1.000
_cell.angle_alpha   90.00
_cell.angle_beta   90.00
_cell.angle_gamma   90.00
#
_symmetry.space_group_name_H-M   'P 1'
#
loop_
_entity.id
_entity.type
_entity.pdbx_description
1 polymer ?
#
loop_
_entity_poly.entity_id
_entity_poly.type
_entity_poly.pdbx_seq_one_letter_code
_entity_poly.pdbx_strand_id
1 'polypeptide(L)'
;MAFILKGSPECVKPELELFHLPATQTAIEDGHWVEFPPLSNVFDGGPVEFHISGSGEEYVDLSQTQLYVKAKIVKADGKPLEKDEKIGPVNLFMHSLFSQIDISLNDRLVSNSSNTY
;
A
#
# COMPACT_ATOMS: atom_id res chain seq x y z
N MET A 1 -4.58 25.53 5.54
CA MET A 1 -5.98 25.72 6.00
C MET A 1 -6.53 24.33 6.28
N ALA A 2 -6.85 24.00 7.52
CA ALA A 2 -7.29 22.64 7.87
C ALA A 2 -8.70 22.41 7.33
N PHE A 3 -8.92 21.29 6.65
CA PHE A 3 -10.24 20.88 6.18
C PHE A 3 -11.07 20.44 7.38
N ILE A 4 -11.95 21.31 7.87
CA ILE A 4 -12.89 21.00 8.96
C ILE A 4 -14.07 20.25 8.35
N LEU A 5 -14.34 19.03 8.84
CA LEU A 5 -15.49 18.25 8.41
C LEU A 5 -16.77 18.90 8.95
N LYS A 6 -17.68 19.30 8.05
CA LYS A 6 -18.91 20.01 8.43
C LYS A 6 -19.79 19.10 9.31
N GLY A 7 -19.93 19.46 10.58
CA GLY A 7 -20.71 18.70 11.57
C GLY A 7 -19.87 17.84 12.52
N SER A 8 -18.54 17.80 12.39
CA SER A 8 -17.70 17.15 13.40
C SER A 8 -17.66 17.96 14.70
N PRO A 9 -17.81 17.34 15.88
CA PRO A 9 -17.63 18.03 17.15
C PRO A 9 -16.17 18.48 17.33
N GLU A 10 -15.96 19.49 18.18
CA GLU A 10 -14.62 19.86 18.62
C GLU A 10 -14.01 18.68 19.40
N CYS A 11 -12.78 18.32 19.06
CA CYS A 11 -12.08 17.19 19.65
C CYS A 11 -10.68 17.63 20.06
N VAL A 12 -10.26 17.27 21.28
CA VAL A 12 -8.89 17.44 21.75
C VAL A 12 -8.13 16.17 21.38
N LYS A 13 -6.84 16.31 21.06
CA LYS A 13 -5.98 15.15 20.78
C LYS A 13 -6.03 14.17 21.98
N PRO A 14 -6.45 12.91 21.81
CA PRO A 14 -6.69 11.99 22.92
C PRO A 14 -5.48 11.82 23.86
N GLU A 15 -4.27 11.87 23.30
CA GLU A 15 -3.02 11.73 24.05
C GLU A 15 -2.73 12.90 25.01
N LEU A 16 -3.44 14.03 24.87
CA LEU A 16 -3.32 15.20 25.75
C LEU A 16 -4.46 15.28 26.79
N GLU A 17 -5.48 14.43 26.67
CA GLU A 17 -6.67 14.46 27.54
C GLU A 17 -6.50 13.51 28.73
N LEU A 18 -5.54 13.81 29.62
CA LEU A 18 -5.04 12.93 30.68
C LEU A 18 -6.07 12.48 31.73
N PHE A 19 -7.20 13.18 31.83
CA PHE A 19 -8.21 12.96 32.88
C PHE A 19 -9.55 12.47 32.33
N HIS A 20 -9.68 12.34 31.01
CA HIS A 20 -10.88 11.80 30.38
C HIS A 20 -10.69 10.32 30.11
N LEU A 21 -11.70 9.51 30.41
CA LEU A 21 -11.72 8.11 30.04
C LEU A 21 -12.15 8.03 28.57
N PRO A 22 -11.27 7.64 27.63
CA PRO A 22 -11.65 7.55 26.23
C PRO A 22 -12.72 6.48 26.02
N ALA A 23 -13.58 6.69 25.02
CA ALA A 23 -14.53 5.67 24.60
C ALA A 23 -13.78 4.42 24.08
N THR A 24 -14.24 3.24 24.47
CA THR A 24 -13.71 1.98 23.96
C THR A 24 -14.21 1.76 22.54
N GLN A 25 -13.29 1.53 21.59
CA GLN A 25 -13.67 1.09 20.25
C GLN A 25 -14.19 -0.35 20.32
N THR A 26 -15.48 -0.55 20.04
CA THR A 26 -16.13 -1.88 20.02
C THR A 26 -16.55 -2.30 18.61
N ALA A 27 -16.40 -1.44 17.60
CA ALA A 27 -16.89 -1.72 16.25
C ALA A 27 -15.96 -2.61 15.42
N ILE A 28 -14.66 -2.64 15.74
CA ILE A 28 -13.67 -3.50 15.08
C ILE A 28 -13.37 -4.64 16.05
N GLU A 29 -13.83 -5.84 15.72
CA GLU A 29 -13.70 -7.02 16.57
C GLU A 29 -12.40 -7.79 16.30
N ASP A 30 -12.02 -7.89 15.02
CA ASP A 30 -10.82 -8.60 14.57
C ASP A 30 -10.27 -7.99 13.27
N GLY A 31 -9.03 -8.31 12.94
CA GLY A 31 -8.37 -7.92 11.70
C GLY A 31 -7.63 -9.09 11.08
N HIS A 32 -7.73 -9.23 9.76
CA HIS A 32 -7.06 -10.30 9.02
C HIS A 32 -6.41 -9.78 7.74
N TRP A 33 -5.45 -10.56 7.23
CA TRP A 33 -4.78 -10.28 5.97
C TRP A 33 -5.51 -10.95 4.81
N VAL A 34 -5.76 -10.20 3.75
CA VAL A 34 -6.34 -10.70 2.50
C VAL A 34 -5.36 -10.45 1.36
N GLU A 35 -5.07 -11.50 0.59
CA GLU A 35 -4.22 -11.41 -0.59
C GLU A 35 -5.05 -11.11 -1.83
N PHE A 36 -4.67 -10.06 -2.55
CA PHE A 36 -5.28 -9.70 -3.84
C PHE A 36 -4.27 -9.96 -4.97
N PRO A 37 -4.53 -10.88 -5.90
CA PRO A 37 -3.67 -11.08 -7.06
C PRO A 37 -3.83 -9.90 -8.05
N PRO A 38 -2.83 -9.65 -8.91
CA PRO A 38 -2.96 -8.67 -9.97
C PRO A 38 -4.05 -9.08 -10.95
N LEU A 39 -4.73 -8.10 -11.54
CA LEU A 39 -5.79 -8.30 -12.54
C LEU A 39 -5.26 -8.97 -13.82
N SER A 40 -3.99 -8.67 -14.14
CA SER A 40 -3.32 -9.08 -15.36
C SER A 40 -2.00 -9.76 -15.05
N ASN A 41 -1.51 -10.57 -15.98
CA ASN A 41 -0.14 -11.07 -15.91
C ASN A 41 0.85 -9.90 -15.94
N VAL A 42 1.91 -10.01 -15.15
CA VAL A 42 2.99 -9.02 -15.09
C VAL A 42 3.93 -9.23 -16.27
N PHE A 43 4.20 -8.18 -17.03
CA PHE A 43 5.14 -8.16 -18.16
C PHE A 43 6.04 -6.93 -18.09
N ASP A 44 7.18 -7.00 -18.79
CA ASP A 44 8.15 -5.91 -18.82
C ASP A 44 7.56 -4.65 -19.48
N GLY A 45 7.70 -3.51 -18.81
CA GLY A 45 7.13 -2.22 -19.24
C GLY A 45 5.61 -2.06 -19.09
N GLY A 46 4.91 -3.05 -18.53
CA GLY A 46 3.46 -2.99 -18.28
C GLY A 46 3.08 -2.47 -16.90
N PRO A 47 1.87 -1.91 -16.73
CA PRO A 47 1.34 -1.60 -15.40
C PRO A 47 0.98 -2.89 -14.66
N VAL A 48 1.15 -2.88 -13.34
CA VAL A 48 0.63 -3.92 -12.45
C VAL A 48 -0.59 -3.36 -11.74
N GLU A 49 -1.76 -3.89 -12.07
CA GLU A 49 -3.04 -3.37 -11.61
C GLU A 49 -3.68 -4.29 -10.57
N PHE A 50 -4.16 -3.68 -9.48
CA PHE A 50 -4.91 -4.35 -8.43
C PHE A 50 -6.27 -3.66 -8.29
N HIS A 51 -7.33 -4.45 -8.13
CA HIS A 51 -8.65 -3.93 -7.81
C HIS A 51 -9.14 -4.57 -6.51
N ILE A 52 -9.30 -3.74 -5.49
CA ILE A 52 -9.75 -4.14 -4.16
C ILE A 52 -11.19 -3.62 -4.01
N SER A 53 -12.17 -4.50 -4.17
CA SER A 53 -13.58 -4.16 -3.96
C SER A 53 -13.92 -4.21 -2.47
N GLY A 54 -14.65 -3.22 -1.97
CA GLY A 54 -15.14 -3.25 -0.59
C GLY A 54 -16.19 -4.35 -0.39
N SER A 55 -16.11 -5.09 0.72
CA SER A 55 -17.06 -6.15 1.09
C SER A 55 -18.31 -5.61 1.80
N GLY A 56 -18.34 -4.31 2.15
CA GLY A 56 -19.46 -3.65 2.85
C GLY A 56 -19.55 -3.96 4.34
N GLU A 57 -18.98 -5.08 4.76
CA GLU A 57 -18.90 -5.54 6.16
C GLU A 57 -17.52 -5.28 6.78
N GLU A 58 -16.48 -5.18 5.95
CA GLU A 58 -15.10 -4.99 6.41
C GLU A 58 -14.55 -3.64 5.98
N TYR A 59 -13.63 -3.14 6.81
CA TYR A 59 -12.85 -1.94 6.51
C TYR A 59 -11.46 -2.34 6.00
N VAL A 60 -10.97 -1.61 4.99
CA VAL A 60 -9.58 -1.76 4.51
C VAL A 60 -8.70 -0.77 5.26
N ASP A 61 -7.73 -1.27 6.01
CA ASP A 61 -6.69 -0.44 6.62
C ASP A 61 -5.57 -0.15 5.60
N LEU A 62 -5.61 1.05 5.04
CA LEU A 62 -4.60 1.52 4.08
C LEU A 62 -3.21 1.65 4.71
N SER A 63 -3.10 1.87 6.03
CA SER A 63 -1.82 1.97 6.72
C SER A 63 -1.10 0.63 6.88
N GLN A 64 -1.89 -0.46 6.87
CA GLN A 64 -1.42 -1.84 6.89
C GLN A 64 -1.55 -2.52 5.52
N THR A 65 -1.63 -1.77 4.42
CA THR A 65 -1.62 -2.35 3.07
C THR A 65 -0.18 -2.47 2.56
N GLN A 66 0.21 -3.65 2.09
CA GLN A 66 1.57 -3.94 1.61
C GLN A 66 1.56 -4.59 0.24
N LEU A 67 2.50 -4.21 -0.61
CA LEU A 67 2.74 -4.88 -1.89
C LEU A 67 3.70 -6.05 -1.69
N TYR A 68 3.22 -7.27 -1.97
CA TYR A 68 4.04 -8.46 -1.93
C TYR A 68 4.63 -8.78 -3.31
N VAL A 69 5.96 -8.86 -3.40
CA VAL A 69 6.67 -9.16 -4.65
C VAL A 69 7.48 -10.44 -4.51
N LYS A 70 7.25 -11.38 -5.43
CA LYS A 70 8.05 -12.60 -5.57
C LYS A 70 8.86 -12.52 -6.87
N ALA A 71 10.17 -12.32 -6.74
CA ALA A 71 11.08 -12.17 -7.87
C ALA A 71 12.14 -13.29 -7.91
N LYS A 72 12.66 -13.57 -9.12
CA LYS A 72 13.81 -14.44 -9.36
C LYS A 72 14.86 -13.65 -10.12
N ILE A 73 16.09 -13.64 -9.60
CA ILE A 73 17.21 -12.97 -10.26
C ILE A 73 17.87 -13.95 -11.24
N VAL A 74 18.01 -13.52 -12.49
CA VAL A 74 18.66 -14.25 -13.59
C VAL A 74 19.61 -13.32 -14.34
N LYS A 75 20.52 -13.89 -15.13
CA LYS A 75 21.35 -13.11 -16.06
C LYS A 75 20.48 -12.50 -17.17
N ALA A 76 21.01 -11.51 -17.89
CA ALA A 76 20.32 -10.92 -19.05
C ALA A 76 19.89 -11.97 -20.09
N ASP A 77 20.66 -13.06 -20.22
CA ASP A 77 20.34 -14.20 -21.11
C ASP A 77 19.34 -15.21 -20.51
N GLY A 78 18.73 -14.93 -19.35
CA GLY A 78 17.79 -15.81 -18.64
C GLY A 78 18.44 -17.00 -17.90
N LYS A 79 19.76 -17.14 -17.97
CA LYS A 79 20.52 -18.21 -17.31
C LYS A 79 20.59 -18.00 -15.78
N PRO A 80 20.72 -19.08 -15.00
CA PRO A 80 20.95 -18.97 -13.56
C PRO A 80 22.29 -18.30 -13.25
N LEU A 81 22.38 -17.74 -12.05
CA LEU A 81 23.60 -17.13 -11.51
C LEU A 81 24.64 -18.22 -11.20
N GLU A 82 25.92 -17.87 -11.35
CA GLU A 82 27.01 -18.75 -10.93
C GLU A 82 27.36 -18.54 -9.46
N LYS A 83 28.00 -19.54 -8.84
CA LYS A 83 28.19 -19.62 -7.37
C LYS A 83 28.98 -18.44 -6.78
N ASP A 84 29.85 -17.81 -7.57
CA ASP A 84 30.77 -16.76 -7.12
C ASP A 84 30.42 -15.36 -7.66
N GLU A 85 29.24 -15.19 -8.27
CA GLU A 85 28.78 -13.89 -8.75
C GLU A 85 28.29 -13.00 -7.62
N LYS A 86 28.97 -11.87 -7.43
CA LYS A 86 28.58 -10.84 -6.47
C LYS A 86 27.47 -9.98 -7.07
N ILE A 87 26.22 -10.37 -6.80
CA ILE A 87 25.03 -9.60 -7.15
C ILE A 87 24.20 -9.29 -5.90
N GLY A 88 23.42 -8.22 -5.98
CA GLY A 88 22.51 -7.82 -4.93
C GLY A 88 21.51 -6.79 -5.46
N PRO A 89 20.39 -6.60 -4.76
CA PRO A 89 19.46 -5.54 -5.09
C PRO A 89 20.11 -4.17 -4.89
N VAL A 90 19.62 -3.17 -5.62
CA VAL A 90 19.91 -1.77 -5.32
C VAL A 90 19.27 -1.35 -4.00
N ASN A 91 19.78 -0.28 -3.39
CA ASN A 91 19.15 0.30 -2.21
C ASN A 91 17.68 0.67 -2.52
N LEU A 92 16.77 0.42 -1.58
CA LEU A 92 15.33 0.61 -1.76
C LEU A 92 14.75 -0.18 -2.94
N PHE A 93 15.13 -1.45 -3.09
CA PHE A 93 14.73 -2.34 -4.20
C PHE A 93 13.27 -2.16 -4.64
N MET A 94 12.30 -2.23 -3.72
CA MET A 94 10.88 -2.10 -4.04
C MET A 94 10.51 -0.74 -4.63
N HIS A 95 11.14 0.34 -4.16
CA HIS A 95 10.91 1.68 -4.72
C HIS A 95 11.54 1.80 -6.11
N SER A 96 12.71 1.21 -6.32
CA SER A 96 13.39 1.23 -7.62
C SER A 96 12.74 0.34 -8.70
N LEU A 97 11.73 -0.47 -8.35
CA LEU A 97 11.02 -1.32 -9.31
C LEU A 97 9.95 -0.56 -10.11
N PHE A 98 9.41 0.54 -9.57
CA PHE A 98 8.25 1.23 -10.16
C PHE A 98 8.59 2.70 -10.40
N SER A 99 8.37 3.19 -11.62
CA SER A 99 8.55 4.61 -11.95
C SER A 99 7.39 5.50 -11.51
N GLN A 100 6.21 4.89 -11.34
CA GLN A 100 4.98 5.57 -10.94
C GLN A 100 4.07 4.59 -10.20
N ILE A 101 3.43 5.07 -9.13
CA ILE A 101 2.40 4.35 -8.38
C ILE A 101 1.19 5.25 -8.30
N ASP A 102 0.09 4.81 -8.92
CA ASP A 102 -1.18 5.51 -8.88
C ASP A 102 -2.16 4.82 -7.94
N ILE A 103 -2.85 5.62 -7.13
CA ILE A 103 -3.85 5.15 -6.16
C ILE A 103 -5.13 5.93 -6.40
N SER A 104 -6.22 5.20 -6.63
CA SER A 104 -7.57 5.74 -6.80
C SER A 104 -8.48 5.20 -5.71
N LEU A 105 -9.21 6.08 -5.03
CA LEU A 105 -10.22 5.74 -4.03
C LEU A 105 -11.60 6.13 -4.58
N ASN A 106 -12.52 5.16 -4.74
CA ASN A 106 -13.84 5.39 -5.33
C ASN A 106 -13.77 6.16 -6.66
N ASP A 107 -12.93 5.66 -7.60
CA ASP A 107 -12.68 6.26 -8.92
C ASP A 107 -12.08 7.67 -8.91
N ARG A 108 -11.66 8.16 -7.74
CA ARG A 108 -10.94 9.42 -7.60
C ARG A 108 -9.47 9.17 -7.36
N LEU A 109 -8.64 9.63 -8.29
CA LEU A 109 -7.18 9.63 -8.14
C LEU A 109 -6.78 10.46 -6.91
N VAL A 110 -6.05 9.85 -5.99
CA VAL A 110 -5.50 10.49 -4.78
C VAL A 110 -3.98 10.55 -4.79
N SER A 111 -3.32 9.83 -5.70
CA SER A 111 -1.87 9.95 -5.93
C SER A 111 -1.54 11.19 -6.75
N ASN A 112 -0.32 11.70 -6.56
CA ASN A 112 0.26 12.69 -7.46
C ASN A 112 0.91 11.95 -8.63
N SER A 113 0.47 12.23 -9.86
CA SER A 113 0.99 11.58 -11.07
C SER A 113 2.34 12.18 -11.51
N SER A 114 3.35 12.11 -10.65
CA SER A 114 4.72 12.48 -10.97
C SER A 114 5.57 11.24 -11.15
N ASN A 115 6.23 11.11 -12.31
CA ASN A 115 7.22 10.07 -12.63
C ASN A 115 8.52 10.25 -11.82
N THR A 116 8.43 10.31 -10.51
CA THR A 116 9.54 10.61 -9.60
C THR A 116 9.72 9.57 -8.51
N TYR A 117 9.12 8.39 -8.67
CA TYR A 117 9.50 7.22 -7.87
C TYR A 117 10.79 6.60 -8.40
#